data_AF-A0A349LMX9-F1
#
_entry.id   AF-A0A349LMX9-F1
#
_cell.length_a   1.000
_cell.length_b   1.000
_cell.length_c   1.000
_cell.angle_alpha   90.00
_cell.angle_beta   90.00
_cell.angle_gamma   90.00
#
_symmetry.space_group_name_H-M   'P 1'
#
loop_
_entity.id
_entity.type
_entity.pdbx_description
1 polymer ?
#
loop_
_entity_poly.entity_id
_entity_poly.type
_entity_poly.pdbx_seq_one_letter_code
_entity_poly.pdbx_strand_id
1 'polypeptide(L)' 'MEVMIRYLEVEVAGHKILLSITFSRIGKQDIQVQSILADQFAQVPKTKHPEEEKIMAYFGVGTLYTTPERQAPLA' A
#
# COMPACT_ATOMS: atom_id res chain seq x y z
N MET A 1 -23.11 -13.10 4.59
CA MET A 1 -22.07 -12.31 5.29
C MET A 1 -20.75 -12.73 4.71
N GLU A 2 -20.01 -11.79 4.13
CA GLU A 2 -18.64 -12.04 3.69
C GLU A 2 -17.70 -11.64 4.83
N VAL A 3 -16.75 -12.50 5.16
CA VAL A 3 -15.69 -12.21 6.12
C VAL A 3 -14.40 -12.19 5.33
N MET A 4 -13.82 -11.00 5.19
CA MET A 4 -12.61 -10.79 4.39
C MET A 4 -11.61 -9.94 5.17
N ILE A 5 -10.36 -10.36 5.12
CA ILE A 5 -9.24 -9.54 5.60
C ILE A 5 -9.00 -8.45 4.56
N ARG A 6 -9.08 -7.18 4.95
CA ARG A 6 -8.87 -6.03 4.05
C ARG A 6 -7.52 -5.36 4.24
N TYR A 7 -7.01 -5.36 5.47
CA TYR A 7 -5.77 -4.67 5.83
C TYR A 7 -4.91 -5.52 6.76
N LEU A 8 -3.60 -5.32 6.65
CA LEU A 8 -2.59 -5.83 7.57
C LEU A 8 -1.98 -4.63 8.31
N GLU A 9 -1.95 -4.67 9.64
CA GLU A 9 -1.12 -3.73 10.39
C GLU A 9 0.33 -4.21 10.33
N VAL A 10 1.22 -3.37 9.79
CA VAL A 10 2.65 -3.67 9.66
C VAL A 10 3.49 -2.53 10.20
N GLU A 11 4.64 -2.86 10.77
CA GLU A 11 5.63 -1.88 11.20
C GLU A 11 6.73 -1.78 10.14
N VAL A 12 6.91 -0.58 9.57
CA VAL A 12 7.93 -0.28 8.57
C VAL A 12 8.74 0.91 9.07
N ALA A 13 10.06 0.73 9.19
CA ALA A 13 10.98 1.77 9.65
C ALA A 13 10.57 2.47 10.97
N GLY A 14 10.00 1.71 11.92
CA GLY A 14 9.53 2.24 13.21
C GLY A 14 8.17 2.96 13.14
N HIS A 15 7.41 2.77 12.07
CA HIS A 15 6.05 3.30 11.91
C HIS A 15 5.05 2.20 11.65
N LYS A 16 3.96 2.21 12.43
CA LYS A 16 2.78 1.37 12.16
C LYS A 16 1.95 1.98 11.05
N ILE A 17 1.63 1.16 10.06
CA ILE A 17 0.77 1.51 8.94
C ILE A 17 -0.25 0.39 8.70
N LEU A 18 -1.32 0.72 7.99
CA LEU A 18 -2.24 -0.27 7.45
C LEU A 18 -1.92 -0.49 5.98
N LEU A 19 -1.61 -1.73 5.64
CA LEU A 19 -1.32 -2.17 4.29
C LEU A 19 -2.54 -2.86 3.69
N SER A 20 -3.02 -2.38 2.54
CA SER A 20 -4.18 -2.96 1.86
C SER A 20 -3.83 -4.32 1.24
N ILE A 21 -4.66 -5.34 1.52
CA ILE A 21 -4.51 -6.69 0.96
C ILE A 21 -4.61 -6.66 -0.57
N THR A 22 -5.45 -5.78 -1.14
CA THR A 22 -5.65 -5.65 -2.58
C THR A 22 -4.36 -5.28 -3.33
N PHE A 23 -3.45 -4.55 -2.67
CA PHE A 23 -2.16 -4.15 -3.24
C PHE A 23 -0.98 -4.97 -2.72
N SER A 24 -1.27 -6.05 -1.98
CA SER A 24 -0.26 -6.89 -1.34
C SER A 24 -0.23 -8.27 -1.96
N ARG A 25 0.96 -8.71 -2.35
CA ARG A 25 1.24 -10.10 -2.70
C ARG A 25 1.82 -10.81 -1.49
N ILE A 26 1.02 -11.65 -0.85
CA ILE A 26 1.43 -12.39 0.35
C ILE A 26 2.17 -13.66 -0.05
N GLY A 27 3.47 -13.70 0.24
CA GLY A 27 4.33 -14.87 0.12
C GLY A 27 4.34 -15.71 1.40
N LYS A 28 5.18 -16.76 1.42
CA LYS A 28 5.33 -17.60 2.63
C LYS A 28 6.08 -16.88 3.75
N GLN A 29 7.00 -15.98 3.41
CA GLN A 29 7.91 -15.32 4.36
C GLN A 29 7.96 -13.80 4.17
N ASP A 30 7.28 -13.28 3.15
CA ASP A 30 7.37 -11.90 2.73
C ASP A 30 6.00 -11.39 2.25
N ILE A 31 5.85 -10.08 2.25
CA ILE A 31 4.73 -9.38 1.63
C ILE A 31 5.32 -8.40 0.63
N GLN A 32 4.97 -8.55 -0.64
CA GLN A 32 5.45 -7.69 -1.72
C GLN A 32 4.39 -6.64 -2.06
N VAL A 33 4.82 -5.39 -2.17
CA VAL A 33 3.98 -4.25 -2.57
C VAL A 33 4.63 -3.60 -3.77
N GLN A 34 3.94 -3.62 -4.91
CA GLN A 34 4.46 -3.03 -6.16
C GLN A 34 3.98 -1.60 -6.39
N SER A 35 2.91 -1.19 -5.71
CA SER A 35 2.31 0.13 -5.90
C SER A 35 3.23 1.26 -5.44
N ILE A 36 4.02 1.10 -4.39
CA ILE A 36 4.86 2.18 -3.84
C ILE A 36 6.32 1.74 -3.62
N LEU A 37 7.23 2.71 -3.54
CA LEU A 37 8.64 2.47 -3.18
C LEU A 37 8.83 2.43 -1.65
N ALA A 38 9.97 1.88 -1.21
CA ALA A 38 10.32 1.75 0.21
C ALA A 38 10.21 3.08 0.99
N ASP A 39 10.76 4.17 0.46
CA ASP A 39 10.73 5.49 1.12
C ASP A 39 9.32 6.11 1.20
N GLN A 40 8.39 5.67 0.34
CA GLN A 40 7.01 6.17 0.32
C GLN A 40 6.15 5.55 1.44
N PHE A 41 6.57 4.44 2.05
CA PHE A 41 5.87 3.84 3.18
C PHE A 41 5.72 4.80 4.38
N ALA A 42 6.68 5.70 4.59
CA ALA A 42 6.62 6.71 5.66
C ALA A 42 5.48 7.74 5.46
N GLN A 43 4.99 7.89 4.24
CA GLN A 43 3.96 8.86 3.86
C GLN A 43 2.56 8.25 3.80
N VAL A 44 2.41 6.94 4.07
CA VAL A 44 1.09 6.30 4.17
C VAL A 44 0.27 7.02 5.24
N PRO A 45 -0.98 7.43 4.94
CA PRO A 45 -1.81 8.15 5.89
C PRO A 45 -1.94 7.43 7.24
N LYS A 46 -1.44 8.05 8.29
CA LYS A 46 -1.58 7.58 9.67
C LYS A 46 -2.87 8.16 10.21
N THR A 47 -3.74 7.33 10.75
CA THR A 47 -4.96 7.83 11.36
C THR A 47 -5.39 6.94 12.52
N LYS A 48 -5.84 7.59 13.61
CA LYS A 48 -6.48 6.94 14.77
C LYS A 48 -7.80 6.27 14.38
N HIS A 49 -8.44 6.73 13.31
CA HIS A 49 -9.64 6.16 12.70
C HIS A 49 -9.38 5.98 11.20
N PRO A 50 -8.97 4.78 10.75
CA PRO A 50 -8.55 4.57 9.38
C PRO A 50 -9.65 4.98 8.40
N GLU A 51 -9.42 6.08 7.68
CA GLU A 51 -10.17 6.38 6.47
C GLU A 51 -9.64 5.43 5.41
N GLU A 52 -10.19 4.22 5.40
CA GLU A 52 -9.86 3.12 4.49
C GLU A 52 -9.75 3.62 3.03
N GLU A 53 -10.62 4.56 2.64
CA GLU A 53 -10.61 5.19 1.32
C GLU A 53 -9.29 5.93 1.01
N LYS A 54 -8.74 6.70 1.95
CA LYS A 54 -7.47 7.43 1.74
C LYS A 54 -6.30 6.48 1.60
N ILE A 55 -6.29 5.42 2.39
CA ILE A 55 -5.25 4.39 2.34
C ILE A 55 -5.31 3.67 0.99
N MET A 56 -6.51 3.25 0.59
CA MET A 56 -6.74 2.62 -0.71
C MET A 56 -6.33 3.53 -1.87
N ALA A 57 -6.70 4.81 -1.82
CA ALA A 57 -6.35 5.80 -2.82
C ALA A 57 -4.84 6.01 -2.91
N TYR A 58 -4.14 6.05 -1.76
CA TYR A 58 -2.69 6.20 -1.71
C TYR A 58 -1.97 5.07 -2.47
N PHE A 59 -2.32 3.81 -2.18
CA PHE A 59 -1.75 2.66 -2.91
C PHE A 59 -2.24 2.59 -4.36
N GLY A 60 -3.48 3.00 -4.65
CA GLY A 60 -4.02 3.06 -6.01
C GLY A 60 -3.23 4.02 -6.90
N VAL A 61 -3.02 5.25 -6.43
CA VAL A 61 -2.24 6.28 -7.13
C VAL A 61 -0.78 5.85 -7.30
N GLY A 62 -0.16 5.23 -6.31
CA GLY A 62 1.23 4.76 -6.42
C GLY A 62 1.48 3.86 -7.63
N THR A 63 0.50 3.03 -8.00
CA THR A 63 0.60 2.13 -9.17
C THR A 63 1.00 2.85 -10.45
N LEU A 64 0.57 4.10 -10.66
CA LEU A 64 0.89 4.90 -11.85
C LEU A 64 1.85 6.07 -11.57
N TYR A 65 1.87 6.60 -10.35
CA TYR A 65 2.54 7.87 -10.05
C TYR A 65 3.81 7.74 -9.19
N THR A 66 4.16 6.53 -8.76
CA THR A 66 5.32 6.33 -7.87
C THR A 66 6.66 6.63 -8.55
N THR A 67 6.79 6.40 -9.86
CA THR A 67 7.95 6.81 -10.65
C THR A 67 7.49 7.46 -11.97
N PRO A 68 8.23 8.44 -12.52
CA PRO A 68 7.87 9.08 -13.79
C PRO A 68 7.72 8.10 -14.95
N GLU A 69 8.54 7.04 -14.96
CA GLU A 69 8.53 6.00 -16.00
C GLU A 69 7.22 5.20 -16.06
N ARG A 70 6.47 5.10 -14.96
CA ARG A 70 5.18 4.37 -14.92
C ARG A 70 4.07 5.06 -15.70
N GLN A 71 4.26 6.34 -16.04
CA GLN A 71 3.32 7.09 -16.87
C GLN A 71 3.62 6.95 -18.37
N ALA A 72 4.79 6.42 -18.73
CA ALA A 72 5.15 6.23 -20.11
C ALA A 72 4.36 5.04 -20.71
N PRO A 73 4.02 5.09 -22.00
CA PRO A 73 3.42 3.95 -22.68
C PRO A 73 4.37 2.75 -22.66
N LEU A 74 3.80 1.56 -22.46
CA LEU A 74 4.53 0.30 -22.58
C LEU A 74 4.83 0.10 -24.08
N ALA A 75 6.12 0.19 -24.44
CA ALA A 75 6.61 -0.04 -25.79
C ALA A 75 6.58 -1.53 -26.15
#